data_AF-A0A953WSL8-F1
#
_entry.id   AF-A0A953WSL8-F1
#
_cell.length_a   1.000
_cell.length_b   1.000
_cell.length_c   1.000
_cell.angle_alpha   90.00
_cell.angle_beta   90.00
_cell.angle_gamma   90.00
#
_symmetry.space_group_name_H-M   'P 1'
#
loop_
_entity.id
_entity.type
_entity.pdbx_description
1 polymer ?
#
loop_
_entity_poly.entity_id
_entity_poly.type
_entity_poly.pdbx_seq_one_letter_code
_entity_poly.pdbx_strand_id
1 'polypeptide(L)'
;LMMGRSLQLSVGAKGVPVSAYSLNLARQDQMVQLERSAQKWPFFPEKFSFFIETSKGPRFYRLRRNILAIGADYSLYDDRGRKIGLLDHRVINLGGSWIVKIDAAESYAKLETVLQMFCAMLRFNGAARRHVRHELQQLHMGKAVRALDKQERDLYLNPRRRR
;
A
#
# COMPACT_ATOMS: atom_id res chain seq x y z
N LEU A 1 -2.32 -8.77 0.24
CA LEU A 1 -0.86 -8.59 0.07
C LEU A 1 -0.47 -9.40 -1.16
N MET A 2 0.30 -8.83 -2.09
CA MET A 2 0.80 -9.56 -3.26
C MET A 2 2.24 -10.01 -2.97
N MET A 3 2.45 -11.30 -2.73
CA MET A 3 3.74 -11.83 -2.31
C MET A 3 4.77 -11.81 -3.43
N GLY A 4 4.39 -12.22 -4.64
CA GLY A 4 5.27 -12.21 -5.81
C GLY A 4 5.76 -10.80 -6.13
N ARG A 5 4.84 -9.83 -6.17
CA ARG A 5 5.19 -8.42 -6.39
C ARG A 5 6.04 -7.84 -5.26
N SER A 6 5.68 -8.13 -4.01
CA SER A 6 6.45 -7.65 -2.84
C SER A 6 7.89 -8.17 -2.89
N LEU A 7 8.07 -9.46 -3.20
CA LEU A 7 9.39 -10.06 -3.34
C LEU A 7 10.15 -9.47 -4.53
N GLN A 8 9.52 -9.32 -5.71
CA GLN A 8 10.11 -8.68 -6.88
C GLN A 8 10.66 -7.28 -6.53
N LEU A 9 9.85 -6.44 -5.92
CA LEU A 9 10.25 -5.09 -5.51
C LEU A 9 11.36 -5.12 -4.46
N SER A 10 11.31 -6.07 -3.53
CA SER A 10 12.30 -6.19 -2.46
C SER A 10 13.66 -6.67 -2.98
N VAL A 11 13.68 -7.57 -3.96
CA VAL A 11 14.88 -7.99 -4.69
C VAL A 11 15.48 -6.80 -5.43
N GLY A 12 14.67 -6.05 -6.20
CA GLY A 12 15.12 -4.84 -6.89
C GLY A 12 15.63 -3.75 -5.92
N ALA A 13 15.07 -3.69 -4.71
CA ALA A 13 15.48 -2.78 -3.65
C ALA A 13 16.68 -3.28 -2.82
N LYS A 14 17.44 -4.27 -3.30
CA LYS A 14 18.65 -4.80 -2.65
C LYS A 14 18.41 -5.27 -1.20
N GLY A 15 17.31 -5.99 -0.96
CA GLY A 15 17.02 -6.59 0.34
C GLY A 15 16.14 -5.74 1.27
N VAL A 16 15.70 -4.56 0.85
CA VAL A 16 14.71 -3.77 1.60
C VAL A 16 13.33 -4.42 1.43
N PRO A 17 12.62 -4.78 2.51
CA PRO A 17 11.27 -5.34 2.38
C PRO A 17 10.29 -4.28 1.90
N VAL A 18 9.81 -4.47 0.68
CA VAL A 18 8.81 -3.63 0.01
C VAL A 18 7.51 -4.41 -0.06
N SER A 19 6.48 -3.93 0.63
CA SER A 19 5.15 -4.52 0.57
C SER A 19 4.32 -3.88 -0.55
N ALA A 20 3.70 -4.74 -1.36
CA ALA A 20 2.75 -4.36 -2.41
C ALA A 20 1.40 -5.01 -2.13
N TYR A 21 0.34 -4.23 -2.25
CA TYR A 21 -1.02 -4.65 -2.00
C TYR A 21 -1.85 -4.39 -3.24
N SER A 22 -2.73 -5.32 -3.56
CA SER A 22 -3.80 -5.10 -4.52
C SER A 22 -5.10 -4.95 -3.74
N LEU A 23 -5.77 -3.83 -3.97
CA LEU A 23 -7.08 -3.53 -3.42
C LEU A 23 -8.10 -3.77 -4.54
N ASN A 24 -8.88 -4.84 -4.37
CA ASN A 24 -10.05 -5.09 -5.19
C ASN A 24 -11.28 -4.57 -4.44
N LEU A 25 -11.90 -3.53 -4.97
CA LEU A 25 -13.02 -2.88 -4.33
C LEU A 25 -14.29 -3.40 -5.01
N ALA A 26 -15.12 -4.18 -4.31
CA ALA A 26 -16.29 -4.85 -4.89
C ALA A 26 -17.30 -3.90 -5.59
N ARG A 27 -17.26 -2.61 -5.27
CA ARG A 27 -18.09 -1.56 -5.86
C ARG A 27 -17.39 -0.74 -6.96
N GLN A 28 -16.18 -1.13 -7.35
CA GLN A 28 -15.38 -0.38 -8.33
C GLN A 28 -14.76 -1.32 -9.36
N ASP A 29 -14.86 -0.93 -10.62
CA ASP A 29 -14.34 -1.72 -11.76
C ASP A 29 -12.81 -1.65 -11.91
N GLN A 30 -12.11 -1.10 -10.92
CA GLN A 30 -10.67 -0.88 -10.96
C GLN A 30 -9.98 -1.55 -9.78
N MET A 31 -8.98 -2.36 -10.09
CA MET A 31 -8.01 -2.86 -9.12
C MET A 31 -6.96 -1.77 -8.84
N VAL A 32 -6.80 -1.37 -7.58
CA VAL A 32 -5.81 -0.36 -7.18
C VAL A 32 -4.60 -1.05 -6.57
N GLN A 33 -3.41 -0.79 -7.14
CA GLN A 33 -2.15 -1.23 -6.55
C GLN A 33 -1.61 -0.16 -5.61
N LEU A 34 -1.38 -0.56 -4.37
CA LEU A 34 -0.79 0.25 -3.33
C LEU A 34 0.58 -0.34 -2.97
N GLU A 35 1.63 0.43 -3.23
CA GLU A 35 3.00 -0.03 -3.05
C GLU A 35 3.74 0.82 -2.03
N ARG A 36 4.51 0.18 -1.16
CA ARG A 36 5.45 0.85 -0.26
C ARG A 36 6.66 1.33 -1.07
N SER A 37 7.23 2.47 -0.69
CA SER A 37 8.50 2.91 -1.27
C SER A 37 9.67 2.04 -0.82
N ALA A 38 10.55 1.74 -1.78
CA ALA A 38 11.84 1.09 -1.54
C ALA A 38 12.88 1.99 -0.86
N GLN A 39 12.63 3.30 -0.76
CA GLN A 39 13.59 4.24 -0.21
C GLN A 39 13.87 3.95 1.27
N LYS A 40 15.10 3.54 1.57
CA LYS A 40 15.56 3.26 2.93
C LYS A 40 16.71 4.20 3.28
N TRP A 41 16.44 5.13 4.20
CA TRP A 41 17.43 5.94 4.88
C TRP A 41 17.05 6.03 6.37
N PRO A 42 18.00 6.09 7.31
CA PRO A 42 17.72 6.41 8.70
C PRO A 42 16.84 7.66 8.78
N PHE A 43 15.79 7.60 9.62
CA PHE A 43 14.83 8.70 9.80
C PHE A 43 14.05 9.13 8.55
N PHE A 44 14.08 8.34 7.47
CA PHE A 44 13.25 8.64 6.31
C PHE A 44 11.84 8.10 6.53
N PRO A 45 10.80 8.93 6.32
CA PRO A 45 9.44 8.52 6.59
C PRO A 45 9.01 7.41 5.62
N GLU A 46 8.26 6.44 6.12
CA GLU A 46 7.62 5.44 5.27
C GLU A 46 6.66 6.14 4.30
N LYS A 47 6.69 5.72 3.04
CA LYS A 47 5.81 6.24 1.99
C LYS A 47 5.09 5.09 1.31
N PHE A 48 3.84 5.32 0.94
CA PHE A 48 3.10 4.47 0.03
C PHE A 48 2.63 5.30 -1.15
N SER A 49 2.52 4.68 -2.31
CA SER A 49 1.99 5.30 -3.52
C SER A 49 0.96 4.41 -4.17
N PHE A 50 -0.01 5.05 -4.80
CA PHE A 50 -1.03 4.40 -5.62
C PHE A 50 -1.53 5.40 -6.66
N PHE A 51 -2.28 4.91 -7.63
CA PHE A 51 -3.00 5.76 -8.56
C PHE A 51 -4.43 5.25 -8.72
N ILE A 52 -5.32 6.15 -9.12
CA ILE A 52 -6.71 5.86 -9.43
C ILE A 52 -6.99 6.38 -10.83
N GLU A 53 -7.61 5.55 -11.67
CA GLU A 53 -8.04 5.96 -13.00
C GLU A 53 -9.36 6.70 -12.87
N THR A 54 -9.41 7.91 -13.41
CA THR A 54 -10.59 8.77 -13.39
C THR A 54 -11.02 9.10 -14.82
N SER A 55 -12.21 9.66 -14.99
CA SER A 55 -12.67 10.12 -16.31
C SER A 55 -11.79 11.20 -16.95
N LYS A 56 -10.98 11.90 -16.14
CA LYS A 56 -10.04 12.94 -16.59
C LYS A 56 -8.61 12.40 -16.74
N GLY A 57 -8.41 11.09 -16.63
CA GLY A 57 -7.11 10.41 -16.65
C GLY A 57 -6.63 9.96 -15.27
N PRO A 58 -5.40 9.42 -15.18
CA PRO A 58 -4.84 8.87 -13.95
C PRO A 58 -4.51 9.96 -12.94
N ARG A 59 -4.94 9.78 -11.69
CA ARG A 59 -4.54 10.61 -10.54
C ARG A 59 -3.61 9.82 -9.64
N PHE A 60 -2.46 10.42 -9.30
CA PHE A 60 -1.44 9.79 -8.49
C PHE A 60 -1.47 10.32 -7.06
N TYR A 61 -1.20 9.44 -6.11
CA TYR A 61 -1.27 9.76 -4.70
C TYR A 61 -0.07 9.20 -3.96
N ARG A 62 0.32 9.91 -2.90
CA ARG A 62 1.38 9.48 -1.99
C ARG A 62 0.96 9.68 -0.54
N LEU A 63 0.96 8.59 0.22
CA LEU A 63 0.83 8.60 1.67
C LEU A 63 2.23 8.66 2.28
N ARG A 64 2.45 9.53 3.26
CA ARG A 64 3.73 9.67 3.98
C ARG A 64 3.48 9.57 5.47
N ARG A 65 4.22 8.70 6.15
CA ARG A 65 4.22 8.61 7.61
C ARG A 65 4.84 9.85 8.24
N ASN A 66 4.21 10.37 9.28
CA ASN A 66 4.75 11.45 10.10
C ASN A 66 5.63 10.84 11.21
N ILE A 67 6.86 11.35 11.41
CA ILE A 67 7.88 10.73 12.29
C ILE A 67 7.77 11.22 13.74
N LEU A 68 7.31 12.46 13.94
CA LEU A 68 7.32 13.18 15.22
C LEU A 68 5.90 13.64 15.61
N ALA A 69 4.87 12.84 15.33
CA ALA A 69 3.49 13.26 15.55
C ALA A 69 2.93 12.75 16.90
N ILE A 70 2.55 13.69 17.78
CA ILE A 70 1.55 13.50 18.84
C ILE A 70 0.18 13.80 18.19
N GLY A 71 -0.23 12.98 17.22
CA GLY A 71 -1.39 13.22 16.35
C GLY A 71 -1.33 12.39 15.06
N ALA A 72 -1.75 12.97 13.93
CA ALA A 72 -1.90 12.27 12.66
C ALA A 72 -0.67 11.45 12.22
N ASP A 73 -0.87 10.15 11.97
CA ASP A 73 0.19 9.22 11.58
C ASP A 73 0.60 9.32 10.11
N TYR A 74 -0.31 9.69 9.22
CA TYR A 74 -0.03 9.81 7.79
C TYR A 74 -0.59 11.10 7.18
N SER A 75 0.14 11.66 6.23
CA SER A 75 -0.30 12.76 5.38
C SER A 75 -0.48 12.25 3.94
N LEU A 76 -1.60 12.62 3.32
CA LEU A 76 -1.93 12.31 1.92
C LEU A 76 -1.51 13.48 1.02
N TYR A 77 -0.81 13.15 -0.06
CA TYR A 77 -0.35 14.09 -1.08
C TYR A 77 -0.89 13.68 -2.45
N ASP A 78 -1.16 14.68 -3.29
CA ASP A 78 -1.52 14.50 -4.70
C ASP A 78 -0.28 14.38 -5.62
N ASP A 79 -0.54 14.34 -6.93
CA ASP A 79 0.43 14.26 -8.02
C ASP A 79 1.39 15.46 -8.07
N ARG A 80 0.92 16.63 -7.62
CA ARG A 80 1.70 17.87 -7.53
C ARG A 80 2.46 18.02 -6.21
N GLY A 81 2.32 17.05 -5.30
CA GLY A 81 2.93 17.11 -3.98
C GLY A 81 2.23 18.06 -3.00
N ARG A 82 1.02 18.52 -3.32
CA ARG A 82 0.18 19.28 -2.39
C ARG A 82 -0.38 18.33 -1.34
N LYS A 83 -0.40 18.75 -0.07
CA LYS A 83 -1.03 17.98 1.00
C LYS A 83 -2.53 18.17 0.94
N ILE A 84 -3.26 17.09 0.69
CA ILE A 84 -4.73 17.10 0.50
C ILE A 84 -5.48 16.34 1.59
N GLY A 85 -4.76 15.71 2.53
CA GLY A 85 -5.40 14.99 3.61
C GLY A 85 -4.48 14.51 4.72
N LEU A 86 -5.11 14.00 5.78
CA LEU A 86 -4.53 13.53 7.03
C LEU A 86 -5.25 12.28 7.51
N LEU A 87 -4.48 11.30 7.97
CA LEU A 87 -4.98 10.07 8.58
C LEU A 87 -4.41 9.97 9.99
N ASP A 88 -5.29 9.86 10.97
CA ASP A 88 -4.96 9.92 12.39
C ASP A 88 -5.49 8.69 13.14
N HIS A 89 -4.62 7.94 13.81
CA HIS A 89 -5.00 6.80 14.62
C HIS A 89 -5.46 7.26 16.01
N ARG A 90 -6.73 7.02 16.33
CA ARG A 90 -7.26 7.38 17.65
C ARG A 90 -6.81 6.33 18.67
N VAL A 91 -5.75 6.62 19.42
CA VAL A 91 -5.13 5.71 20.42
C VAL A 91 -6.08 5.37 21.59
N ILE A 92 -7.07 6.22 21.88
CA ILE A 92 -7.93 6.10 23.08
C ILE A 92 -9.04 5.05 22.96
N ASN A 93 -9.33 4.54 21.75
CA ASN A 93 -10.32 3.48 21.56
C ASN A 93 -9.64 2.14 21.30
N LEU A 94 -9.80 1.20 22.22
CA LEU A 94 -9.35 -0.21 22.17
C LEU A 94 -9.84 -1.00 20.91
N GLY A 95 -10.59 -0.37 20.01
CA GLY A 95 -11.09 -0.91 18.74
C GLY A 95 -10.36 -0.45 17.47
N GLY A 96 -9.34 0.42 17.54
CA GLY A 96 -8.50 0.76 16.38
C GLY A 96 -9.20 1.61 15.30
N SER A 97 -9.91 2.67 15.70
CA SER A 97 -10.56 3.60 14.77
C SER A 97 -9.57 4.61 14.16
N TRP A 98 -9.73 4.90 12.88
CA TRP A 98 -8.99 5.93 12.16
C TRP A 98 -9.87 7.13 11.84
N ILE A 99 -9.35 8.33 12.01
CA ILE A 99 -9.97 9.57 11.53
C ILE A 99 -9.25 9.99 10.25
N VAL A 100 -10.01 10.06 9.16
CA VAL A 100 -9.51 10.50 7.85
C VAL A 100 -10.10 11.86 7.54
N LYS A 101 -9.24 12.86 7.32
CA LYS A 101 -9.64 14.21 6.90
C LYS A 101 -9.05 14.46 5.52
N ILE A 102 -9.90 14.80 4.55
CA ILE A 102 -9.51 15.11 3.17
C ILE A 102 -10.09 16.47 2.84
N ASP A 103 -9.39 17.24 2.01
CA ASP A 103 -9.96 18.44 1.39
C ASP A 103 -11.23 18.06 0.64
N ALA A 104 -12.34 18.72 0.96
CA ALA A 104 -13.64 18.44 0.36
C ALA A 104 -13.64 18.59 -1.17
N ALA A 105 -12.79 19.48 -1.71
CA ALA A 105 -12.64 19.67 -3.16
C ALA A 105 -11.93 18.49 -3.85
N GLU A 106 -11.18 17.67 -3.10
CA GLU A 106 -10.40 16.54 -3.63
C GLU A 106 -10.99 15.18 -3.21
N SER A 107 -12.03 15.17 -2.37
CA SER A 107 -12.65 13.94 -1.87
C SER A 107 -13.64 13.33 -2.88
N TYR A 108 -13.56 12.01 -3.05
CA TYR A 108 -14.49 11.23 -3.87
C TYR A 108 -14.45 9.77 -3.43
N ALA A 109 -15.53 9.05 -3.73
CA ALA A 109 -15.77 7.70 -3.20
C ALA A 109 -14.60 6.72 -3.42
N LYS A 110 -13.93 6.78 -4.59
CA LYS A 110 -12.81 5.87 -4.86
C LYS A 110 -11.62 6.13 -3.95
N LEU A 111 -11.23 7.40 -3.78
CA LEU A 111 -10.15 7.78 -2.90
C LEU A 111 -10.45 7.41 -1.44
N GLU A 112 -11.64 7.75 -0.95
CA GLU A 112 -12.07 7.44 0.42
C GLU A 112 -12.00 5.93 0.70
N THR A 113 -12.45 5.11 -0.24
CA THR A 113 -12.40 3.65 -0.10
C THR A 113 -10.96 3.14 -0.04
N VAL A 114 -10.06 3.64 -0.89
CA VAL A 114 -8.64 3.27 -0.85
C VAL A 114 -8.02 3.65 0.50
N LEU A 115 -8.34 4.83 1.03
CA LEU A 115 -7.85 5.28 2.33
C LEU A 115 -8.42 4.45 3.48
N GLN A 116 -9.69 4.06 3.43
CA GLN A 116 -10.28 3.16 4.41
C GLN A 116 -9.57 1.80 4.42
N MET A 117 -9.32 1.23 3.25
CA MET A 117 -8.57 -0.04 3.12
C MET A 117 -7.12 0.11 3.57
N PHE A 118 -6.49 1.26 3.29
CA PHE A 118 -5.16 1.57 3.77
C PHE A 118 -5.10 1.56 5.30
N CYS A 119 -6.02 2.26 5.96
CA CYS A 119 -6.15 2.29 7.42
C CYS A 119 -6.33 0.89 8.02
N ALA A 120 -7.20 0.06 7.42
CA ALA A 120 -7.41 -1.32 7.86
C ALA A 120 -6.13 -2.17 7.71
N MET A 121 -5.42 -2.01 6.61
CA MET A 121 -4.17 -2.71 6.33
C MET A 121 -3.04 -2.30 7.28
N LEU A 122 -2.99 -1.05 7.73
CA LEU A 122 -1.93 -0.56 8.64
C LEU A 122 -1.81 -1.40 9.92
N ARG A 123 -2.93 -1.92 10.42
CA ARG A 123 -2.95 -2.87 11.56
C ARG A 123 -2.06 -4.09 11.34
N PHE A 124 -1.97 -4.56 10.10
CA PHE A 124 -1.22 -5.76 9.71
C PHE A 124 0.13 -5.44 9.05
N ASN A 125 0.45 -4.16 8.82
CA ASN A 125 1.66 -3.75 8.10
C ASN A 125 2.95 -4.28 8.75
N GLY A 126 3.05 -4.26 10.08
CA GLY A 126 4.21 -4.81 10.79
C GLY A 126 4.41 -6.31 10.56
N ALA A 127 3.33 -7.10 10.59
CA ALA A 127 3.37 -8.53 10.32
C ALA A 127 3.69 -8.83 8.85
N ALA A 128 3.04 -8.12 7.92
CA ALA A 128 3.30 -8.24 6.49
C ALA A 128 4.76 -7.95 6.14
N ARG A 129 5.35 -6.89 6.73
CA ARG A 129 6.76 -6.54 6.52
C ARG A 129 7.72 -7.61 7.03
N ARG A 130 7.45 -8.18 8.21
CA ARG A 130 8.25 -9.30 8.75
C ARG A 130 8.15 -10.52 7.84
N HIS A 131 6.95 -10.82 7.35
CA HIS A 131 6.72 -11.94 6.45
C HIS A 131 7.48 -11.78 5.13
N VAL A 132 7.35 -10.63 4.44
CA VAL A 132 8.10 -10.34 3.20
C VAL A 132 9.61 -10.43 3.42
N ARG A 133 10.10 -9.89 4.55
CA ARG A 133 11.54 -9.99 4.89
C ARG A 133 11.99 -11.44 5.08
N HIS A 134 11.19 -12.27 5.74
CA HIS A 134 11.49 -13.68 5.96
C HIS A 134 11.56 -14.44 4.63
N GLU A 135 10.56 -14.29 3.77
CA GLU A 135 10.52 -14.94 2.46
C GLU A 135 11.67 -14.48 1.55
N LEU A 136 12.03 -13.19 1.60
CA LEU A 136 13.19 -12.65 0.88
C LEU A 136 14.50 -13.27 1.37
N GLN A 137 14.65 -13.51 2.68
CA GLN A 137 15.80 -14.21 3.23
C GLN A 137 15.85 -15.66 2.75
N GLN A 138 14.73 -16.37 2.71
CA GLN A 138 14.69 -17.74 2.18
C GLN A 138 15.10 -17.77 0.70
N LEU A 139 14.59 -16.82 -0.11
CA LEU A 139 14.97 -16.69 -1.52
C LEU A 139 16.47 -16.45 -1.70
N HIS A 140 17.07 -15.55 -0.91
CA HIS A 140 18.51 -15.30 -0.94
C HIS A 140 19.35 -16.52 -0.53
N MET A 141 18.81 -17.41 0.32
CA MET A 141 19.45 -18.68 0.70
C MET A 141 19.26 -19.78 -0.36
N GLY A 142 18.69 -19.46 -1.53
CA GLY A 142 18.43 -20.43 -2.61
C GLY A 142 17.29 -21.40 -2.31
N LYS A 143 16.49 -21.14 -1.28
CA LYS A 143 15.32 -21.97 -0.95
C LYS A 143 14.14 -21.56 -1.82
N ALA A 144 13.33 -22.55 -2.20
CA ALA A 144 12.11 -22.30 -2.95
C ALA A 144 11.16 -21.41 -2.15
N VAL A 145 10.68 -20.33 -2.77
CA VAL A 145 9.61 -19.49 -2.22
C VAL A 145 8.32 -20.30 -2.23
N ARG A 146 7.47 -20.09 -1.22
CA ARG A 146 6.13 -20.70 -1.18
C ARG A 146 5.35 -20.35 -2.45
N ALA A 147 4.54 -21.30 -2.92
CA ALA A 147 3.69 -21.08 -4.09
C ALA A 147 2.80 -19.84 -3.87
N LEU A 148 2.71 -19.00 -4.91
CA LEU A 148 1.85 -17.82 -4.90
C LEU A 148 0.39 -18.23 -4.78
N ASP A 149 -0.40 -17.41 -4.09
CA ASP A 149 -1.84 -17.59 -4.03
C ASP A 149 -2.44 -17.61 -5.45
N LYS A 150 -3.46 -18.43 -5.66
CA LYS A 150 -4.09 -18.59 -6.98
C LYS A 150 -4.62 -17.25 -7.51
N GLN A 151 -5.24 -16.43 -6.65
CA GLN A 151 -5.80 -15.15 -7.07
C GLN A 151 -4.69 -14.19 -7.50
N GLU A 152 -3.57 -14.16 -6.78
CA GLU A 152 -2.42 -13.34 -7.18
C GLU A 152 -1.80 -13.84 -8.49
N ARG A 153 -1.58 -15.15 -8.61
CA ARG A 153 -1.02 -15.76 -9.81
C ARG A 153 -1.86 -15.43 -11.04
N ASP A 154 -3.18 -15.42 -10.89
CA ASP A 154 -4.11 -15.10 -11.96
C ASP A 154 -3.94 -13.67 -12.50
N LEU A 155 -3.44 -12.73 -11.69
CA LEU A 155 -3.10 -11.36 -12.12
C LEU A 155 -1.86 -11.28 -13.01
N TYR A 156 -0.96 -12.27 -12.95
CA TYR A 156 0.27 -12.30 -13.77
C TYR A 156 0.10 -13.06 -15.08
N LEU A 157 -1.02 -13.76 -15.24
CA LEU A 157 -1.29 -14.56 -16.43
C LEU A 157 -2.09 -13.74 -17.44
N ASN A 158 -1.87 -14.00 -18.73
CA ASN A 158 -2.60 -13.30 -19.78
C ASN A 158 -4.10 -13.61 -19.68
N PRO A 159 -4.97 -12.61 -19.42
CA PRO A 159 -6.41 -12.83 -19.26
C PRO A 159 -7.08 -13.29 -20.56
N ARG A 160 -6.43 -13.11 -21.73
CA ARG A 160 -6.94 -13.55 -23.03
C ARG A 160 -6.70 -15.04 -23.31
N ARG A 161 -5.86 -15.71 -22.51
CA ARG A 161 -5.59 -17.14 -22.69
C ARG A 161 -6.69 -17.94 -22.01
N ARG A 162 -7.52 -18.63 -22.80
CA ARG A 162 -8.48 -19.62 -22.26
C ARG A 162 -7.69 -20.68 -21.47
N ARG A 163 -8.16 -20.97 -20.27
CA ARG A 163 -7.56 -21.94 -19.35
C ARG A 163 -8.18 -23.31 -19.53
#